data_AF-A0A3D0IAI9-F1
#
_entry.id   AF-A0A3D0IAI9-F1
#
_cell.length_a   1.000
_cell.length_b   1.000
_cell.length_c   1.000
_cell.angle_alpha   90.00
_cell.angle_beta   90.00
_cell.angle_gamma   90.00
#
_symmetry.space_group_name_H-M   'P 1'
#
loop_
_entity.id
_entity.type
_entity.pdbx_description
1 polymer ?
#
loop_
_entity_poly.entity_id
_entity_poly.type
_entity_poly.pdbx_seq_one_letter_code
_entity_poly.pdbx_strand_id
1 'polypeptide(L)'
;PYFNEVTELLGLKKVLHTIAPYEPLPEIPGGPFDLITAFATCFDRAGQEGQWGPKEWEFFLKDLTRFMAPDCLLHIKFNQYVGTARPRSFECRPVPDDLLDYFRSMGASFDKRAMQIPNALSHVAAG
;
A
#
# COMPACT_ATOMS: atom_id res chain seq x y z
N PRO A 1 2.02 -18.20 -14.58
CA PRO A 1 3.13 -18.60 -15.48
C PRO A 1 3.94 -17.37 -15.97
N TYR A 2 3.33 -16.48 -16.76
CA TYR A 2 4.01 -15.35 -17.40
C TYR A 2 4.80 -14.42 -16.46
N PHE A 3 4.23 -14.04 -15.32
CA PHE A 3 4.91 -13.13 -14.38
C PHE A 3 6.17 -13.75 -13.75
N ASN A 4 6.21 -15.06 -13.56
CA ASN A 4 7.39 -15.72 -12.97
C ASN A 4 8.58 -15.66 -13.93
N GLU A 5 8.34 -16.02 -15.20
CA GLU A 5 9.36 -16.01 -16.26
C GLU A 5 9.85 -14.59 -16.53
N VAL A 6 8.95 -13.60 -16.56
CA VAL A 6 9.33 -12.19 -16.73
C VAL A 6 10.15 -11.68 -15.54
N THR A 7 9.77 -12.01 -14.30
CA THR A 7 10.57 -11.60 -13.12
C THR A 7 11.97 -12.20 -13.14
N GLU A 8 12.10 -13.45 -13.58
CA GLU A 8 13.39 -14.13 -13.71
C GLU A 8 14.24 -13.51 -14.82
N LEU A 9 13.66 -13.26 -16.00
CA LEU A 9 14.33 -12.62 -17.13
C LEU A 9 14.85 -11.22 -16.77
N LEU A 10 14.10 -10.46 -15.99
CA LEU A 10 14.49 -9.12 -15.53
C LEU A 10 15.46 -9.15 -14.33
N GLY A 11 15.82 -10.33 -13.82
CA GLY A 11 16.71 -10.48 -12.66
C GLY A 11 16.12 -9.93 -11.36
N LEU A 12 14.79 -9.84 -11.26
CA LEU A 12 14.12 -9.30 -10.09
C LEU A 12 14.15 -10.30 -8.94
N LYS A 13 14.55 -9.83 -7.75
CA LYS A 13 14.43 -10.60 -6.52
C LYS A 13 12.96 -10.64 -6.10
N LYS A 14 12.34 -11.82 -6.18
CA LYS A 14 10.93 -12.03 -5.83
C LYS A 14 10.81 -12.71 -4.47
N VAL A 15 10.00 -12.13 -3.59
CA VAL A 15 9.59 -12.72 -2.31
C VAL A 15 8.12 -13.08 -2.42
N LEU A 16 7.76 -14.34 -2.12
CA LEU A 16 6.36 -14.79 -2.09
C LEU A 16 5.86 -14.76 -0.65
N HIS A 17 4.80 -13.99 -0.40
CA HIS A 17 4.24 -13.82 0.92
C HIS A 17 2.78 -13.39 0.86
N THR A 18 2.00 -13.76 1.88
CA THR A 18 0.62 -13.33 2.07
C THR A 18 0.60 -12.22 3.11
N ILE A 19 0.16 -11.02 2.73
CA ILE A 19 0.01 -9.90 3.67
C ILE A 19 -1.32 -10.06 4.40
N ALA A 20 -1.25 -10.08 5.74
CA ALA A 20 -2.40 -10.17 6.64
C ALA A 20 -2.38 -9.02 7.67
N PRO A 21 -3.54 -8.67 8.26
CA PRO A 21 -3.60 -7.63 9.27
C PRO A 21 -2.69 -7.96 10.46
N TYR A 22 -1.93 -6.98 10.96
CA TYR A 22 -1.08 -7.11 12.14
C TYR A 22 0.03 -8.18 12.05
N GLU A 23 0.38 -8.62 10.84
CA GLU A 23 1.50 -9.53 10.60
C GLU A 23 2.66 -8.79 9.91
N PRO A 24 3.89 -8.94 10.40
CA PRO A 24 5.04 -8.25 9.82
C PRO A 24 5.37 -8.80 8.43
N LEU A 25 5.85 -7.93 7.56
CA LEU A 25 6.42 -8.29 6.28
C LEU A 25 7.67 -9.16 6.47
N PRO A 26 7.90 -10.11 5.55
CA PRO A 26 9.11 -10.90 5.54
C PRO A 26 10.32 -9.99 5.27
N GLU A 27 11.51 -10.50 5.48
CA GLU A 27 12.71 -9.80 5.04
C GLU A 27 12.71 -9.63 3.51
N ILE A 28 12.84 -8.38 3.05
CA ILE A 28 12.88 -8.02 1.63
C ILE A 28 14.31 -7.59 1.28
N PRO A 29 15.03 -8.32 0.41
CA PRO A 29 16.40 -7.99 0.06
C PRO A 29 16.47 -6.77 -0.86
N GLY A 30 17.51 -5.96 -0.70
CA GLY A 30 17.85 -4.87 -1.62
C GLY A 30 17.35 -3.47 -1.22
N GLY A 31 16.72 -3.34 -0.06
CA GLY A 31 16.42 -2.04 0.54
C GLY A 31 17.65 -1.37 1.19
N PRO A 32 17.50 -0.14 1.71
CA PRO A 32 16.28 0.67 1.70
C PRO A 32 15.91 1.16 0.29
N PHE A 33 14.61 1.37 0.03
CA PHE A 33 14.08 1.74 -1.28
C PHE A 33 13.62 3.20 -1.31
N ASP A 34 13.90 3.90 -2.41
CA ASP A 34 13.41 5.26 -2.67
C ASP A 34 11.96 5.29 -3.20
N LEU A 35 11.45 4.14 -3.65
CA LEU A 35 10.08 3.98 -4.15
C LEU A 35 9.53 2.63 -3.69
N ILE A 36 8.43 2.67 -2.95
CA ILE A 36 7.62 1.50 -2.66
C ILE A 36 6.26 1.68 -3.32
N THR A 37 5.85 0.72 -4.13
CA THR A 37 4.58 0.81 -4.86
C THR A 37 3.80 -0.49 -4.87
N ALA A 38 2.47 -0.36 -4.89
CA ALA A 38 1.54 -1.47 -5.01
C ALA A 38 0.41 -1.09 -5.98
N PHE A 39 0.06 -2.00 -6.89
CA PHE A 39 -1.02 -1.82 -7.85
C PHE A 39 -2.08 -2.89 -7.67
N ALA A 40 -3.33 -2.45 -7.67
CA ALA A 40 -4.47 -3.30 -7.37
C ALA A 40 -4.30 -4.02 -6.02
N THR A 41 -3.97 -3.26 -4.98
CA THR A 41 -3.82 -3.76 -3.61
C THR A 41 -5.09 -4.48 -3.17
N CYS A 42 -4.98 -5.79 -2.93
CA CYS A 42 -6.11 -6.66 -2.57
C CYS A 42 -6.17 -7.03 -1.09
N PHE A 43 -5.03 -6.99 -0.39
CA PHE A 43 -4.95 -7.48 1.00
C PHE A 43 -5.79 -6.65 1.96
N ASP A 44 -6.02 -5.37 1.63
CA ASP A 44 -6.80 -4.42 2.42
C ASP A 44 -8.31 -4.61 2.26
N ARG A 45 -8.74 -5.48 1.32
CA ARG A 45 -10.13 -5.83 1.04
C ARG A 45 -11.01 -4.60 0.78
N ALA A 46 -10.50 -3.61 0.04
CA ALA A 46 -11.22 -2.39 -0.29
C ALA A 46 -12.67 -2.62 -0.74
N GLY A 47 -13.63 -2.00 -0.05
CA GLY A 47 -15.07 -2.07 -0.32
C GLY A 47 -15.73 -3.42 -0.01
N GLN A 48 -15.04 -4.35 0.64
CA GLN A 48 -15.55 -5.68 1.00
C GLN A 48 -15.63 -5.84 2.52
N GLU A 49 -16.35 -6.87 2.98
CA GLU A 49 -16.32 -7.26 4.39
C GLU A 49 -14.89 -7.59 4.82
N GLY A 50 -14.48 -7.07 5.98
CA GLY A 50 -13.10 -7.18 6.47
C GLY A 50 -12.14 -6.18 5.83
N GLN A 51 -12.63 -5.09 5.23
CA GLN A 51 -11.77 -3.98 4.83
C GLN A 51 -10.94 -3.49 6.01
N TRP A 52 -9.65 -3.28 5.78
CA TRP A 52 -8.72 -2.78 6.79
C TRP A 52 -9.11 -1.36 7.21
N GLY A 53 -9.05 -1.10 8.51
CA GLY A 53 -9.21 0.24 9.08
C GLY A 53 -7.86 0.90 9.38
N PRO A 54 -7.88 2.05 10.07
CA PRO A 54 -6.67 2.79 10.40
C PRO A 54 -5.62 1.98 11.17
N LYS A 55 -6.03 1.09 12.09
CA LYS A 55 -5.09 0.32 12.93
C LYS A 55 -4.33 -0.73 12.15
N GLU A 56 -5.01 -1.45 11.25
CA GLU A 56 -4.37 -2.42 10.38
C GLU A 56 -3.35 -1.73 9.45
N TRP A 57 -3.73 -0.59 8.89
CA TRP A 57 -2.86 0.23 8.05
C TRP A 57 -1.69 0.85 8.82
N GLU A 58 -1.91 1.30 10.06
CA GLU A 58 -0.86 1.82 10.94
C GLU A 58 0.22 0.78 11.18
N PHE A 59 -0.18 -0.43 11.56
CA PHE A 59 0.77 -1.53 11.76
C PHE A 59 1.56 -1.79 10.47
N PHE A 60 0.88 -1.96 9.34
CA PHE A 60 1.52 -2.25 8.06
C PHE A 60 2.50 -1.15 7.63
N LEU A 61 2.10 0.11 7.73
CA LEU A 61 2.94 1.24 7.35
C LEU A 61 4.16 1.36 8.28
N LYS A 62 3.97 1.21 9.60
CA LYS A 62 5.08 1.20 10.56
C LYS A 62 6.08 0.10 10.24
N ASP A 63 5.61 -1.12 9.95
CA ASP A 63 6.49 -2.21 9.55
C ASP A 63 7.21 -1.92 8.22
N LEU A 64 6.53 -1.28 7.26
CA LEU A 64 7.09 -0.91 5.96
C LEU A 64 8.27 0.08 6.08
N THR A 65 8.34 0.89 7.15
CA THR A 65 9.45 1.84 7.39
C THR A 65 10.82 1.17 7.42
N ARG A 66 10.89 -0.12 7.81
CA ARG A 66 12.12 -0.94 7.81
C ARG A 66 12.81 -0.98 6.44
N PHE A 67 12.05 -0.76 5.38
CA PHE A 67 12.52 -0.87 3.99
C PHE A 67 12.60 0.50 3.28
N MET A 68 12.31 1.61 3.95
CA MET A 68 12.25 2.93 3.32
C MET A 68 13.60 3.65 3.38
N ALA A 69 14.00 4.26 2.27
CA ALA A 69 15.02 5.30 2.27
C ALA A 69 14.44 6.61 2.85
N PRO A 70 15.29 7.59 3.26
CA PRO A 70 14.82 8.85 3.84
C PRO A 70 13.75 9.58 3.01
N ASP A 71 13.94 9.63 1.69
CA ASP A 71 13.05 10.34 0.76
C ASP A 71 12.07 9.39 0.04
N CYS A 72 11.80 8.22 0.63
CA CYS A 72 10.96 7.19 0.01
C CYS A 72 9.58 7.72 -0.37
N LEU A 73 9.21 7.57 -1.64
CA LEU A 73 7.85 7.78 -2.11
C LEU A 73 7.04 6.48 -1.91
N LEU A 74 5.98 6.55 -1.12
CA LEU A 74 5.00 5.47 -1.04
C LEU A 74 3.85 5.75 -2.02
N HIS A 75 3.59 4.84 -2.95
CA HIS A 75 2.55 4.97 -3.96
C HIS A 75 1.67 3.71 -4.04
N ILE A 76 0.47 3.77 -3.47
CA ILE A 76 -0.45 2.63 -3.39
C ILE A 76 -1.71 2.90 -4.20
N LYS A 77 -2.01 2.02 -5.15
CA LYS A 77 -3.26 2.02 -5.90
C LYS A 77 -4.16 0.86 -5.45
N PHE A 78 -5.26 1.22 -4.79
CA PHE A 78 -6.24 0.28 -4.24
C PHE A 78 -6.92 -0.58 -5.33
N ASN A 79 -7.33 -1.80 -4.96
CA ASN A 79 -8.08 -2.65 -5.88
C ASN A 79 -9.46 -2.04 -6.18
N GLN A 80 -9.76 -1.95 -7.47
CA GLN A 80 -10.95 -1.31 -8.03
C GLN A 80 -11.95 -2.29 -8.64
N TYR A 81 -11.63 -3.59 -8.61
CA TYR A 81 -12.40 -4.62 -9.30
C TYR A 81 -13.37 -5.35 -8.37
N VAL A 82 -13.34 -5.04 -7.07
CA VAL A 82 -14.09 -5.73 -6.00
C VAL A 82 -14.73 -4.72 -5.04
N GLY A 83 -15.76 -5.14 -4.31
CA GLY A 83 -16.40 -4.33 -3.26
C GLY A 83 -17.38 -3.24 -3.74
N THR A 84 -17.94 -2.52 -2.77
CA THR A 84 -18.75 -1.29 -2.96
C THR A 84 -17.92 -0.12 -3.49
N ALA A 85 -16.58 -0.24 -3.45
CA ALA A 85 -15.62 0.59 -4.18
C ALA A 85 -15.72 0.43 -5.72
N ARG A 86 -16.77 -0.20 -6.23
CA ARG A 86 -17.23 -0.05 -7.61
C ARG A 86 -18.15 1.17 -7.72
N PRO A 87 -17.75 2.19 -8.49
CA PRO A 87 -18.74 2.95 -9.22
C PRO A 87 -18.42 3.01 -10.70
N ARG A 88 -19.49 3.10 -11.48
CA ARG A 88 -19.47 3.48 -12.89
C ARG A 88 -19.15 4.99 -13.07
N SER A 89 -18.50 5.63 -12.09
CA SER A 89 -18.26 7.09 -12.08
C SER A 89 -16.93 7.46 -11.41
N PHE A 90 -16.48 8.68 -11.70
CA PHE A 90 -15.26 9.31 -11.15
C PHE A 90 -15.30 9.52 -9.62
N GLU A 91 -16.44 9.31 -8.97
CA GLU A 91 -16.67 9.52 -7.53
C GLU A 91 -16.32 8.29 -6.67
N CYS A 92 -15.62 7.31 -7.24
CA CYS A 92 -15.15 6.15 -6.49
C CYS A 92 -14.29 6.56 -5.32
N ARG A 93 -14.82 6.35 -4.11
CA ARG A 93 -14.05 6.46 -2.89
C ARG A 93 -13.42 5.09 -2.59
N PRO A 94 -12.10 4.92 -2.77
CA PRO A 94 -11.44 3.62 -2.58
C PRO A 94 -11.41 3.20 -1.09
N VAL A 95 -11.56 4.16 -0.17
CA VAL A 95 -11.45 3.96 1.28
C VAL A 95 -12.53 4.73 2.04
N PRO A 96 -13.03 4.24 3.18
CA PRO A 96 -13.94 4.98 4.05
C PRO A 96 -13.32 6.28 4.60
N ASP A 97 -14.16 7.18 5.15
CA ASP A 97 -13.74 8.53 5.56
C ASP A 97 -12.73 8.55 6.70
N ASP A 98 -12.90 7.68 7.69
CA ASP A 98 -11.95 7.52 8.80
C ASP A 98 -10.56 7.08 8.31
N LEU A 99 -10.53 6.16 7.34
CA LEU A 99 -9.28 5.70 6.74
C LEU A 99 -8.66 6.77 5.83
N LEU A 100 -9.47 7.54 5.11
CA LEU A 100 -9.01 8.67 4.30
C LEU A 100 -8.37 9.75 5.19
N ASP A 101 -9.01 10.09 6.31
CA ASP A 101 -8.53 11.08 7.26
C ASP A 101 -7.24 10.61 7.94
N TYR A 102 -7.16 9.31 8.28
CA TYR A 102 -5.91 8.70 8.74
C TYR A 102 -4.78 8.86 7.70
N PHE A 103 -5.01 8.54 6.43
CA PHE A 103 -3.95 8.72 5.43
C PHE A 103 -3.55 10.19 5.27
N ARG A 104 -4.52 11.11 5.28
CA ARG A 104 -4.25 12.55 5.18
C ARG A 104 -3.44 13.08 6.36
N SER A 105 -3.67 12.59 7.58
CA SER A 105 -2.86 12.98 8.74
C SER A 105 -1.39 12.57 8.59
N MET A 106 -1.13 11.54 7.78
CA MET A 106 0.21 11.06 7.41
C MET A 106 0.81 11.78 6.19
N GLY A 107 0.23 12.90 5.77
CA GLY A 107 0.69 13.65 4.60
C GLY A 107 0.29 13.03 3.26
N ALA A 108 -0.64 12.06 3.24
CA ALA A 108 -1.06 11.44 2.00
C ALA A 108 -1.87 12.40 1.12
N SER A 109 -1.56 12.39 -0.17
CA SER A 109 -2.40 12.94 -1.23
C SER A 109 -3.02 11.81 -2.05
N PHE A 110 -4.15 12.11 -2.69
CA PHE A 110 -4.86 11.15 -3.54
C PHE A 110 -5.02 11.71 -4.94
N ASP A 111 -4.40 11.08 -5.93
CA ASP A 111 -4.73 11.27 -7.34
C ASP A 111 -5.64 10.13 -7.79
N LYS A 112 -6.92 10.45 -7.99
CA LYS A 112 -7.99 9.48 -8.29
C LYS A 112 -8.08 8.38 -7.21
N ARG A 113 -7.39 7.26 -7.43
CA ARG A 113 -7.40 6.06 -6.56
C ARG A 113 -6.01 5.66 -6.10
N ALA A 114 -5.01 6.48 -6.40
CA ALA A 114 -3.65 6.30 -5.97
C ALA A 114 -3.38 7.20 -4.77
N MET A 115 -3.07 6.59 -3.63
CA MET A 115 -2.52 7.27 -2.47
C MET A 115 -1.02 7.48 -2.69
N GLN A 116 -0.54 8.68 -2.40
CA GLN A 116 0.86 9.04 -2.44
C GLN A 116 1.26 9.69 -1.13
N ILE A 117 2.34 9.19 -0.52
CA ILE A 117 2.98 9.80 0.64
C ILE A 117 4.43 10.08 0.24
N PRO A 118 4.79 11.34 -0.09
CA PRO A 118 6.18 11.73 -0.29
C PRO A 118 6.93 11.70 1.04
N ASN A 119 8.24 11.43 1.03
CA ASN A 119 9.06 11.36 2.25
C ASN A 119 8.43 10.48 3.34
N ALA A 120 7.85 9.34 2.93
CA ALA A 120 6.94 8.53 3.73
C ALA A 120 7.54 8.12 5.08
N LEU A 121 8.85 7.87 5.14
CA LEU A 121 9.54 7.51 6.37
C LEU A 121 9.34 8.57 7.47
N SER A 122 9.44 9.85 7.11
CA SER A 122 9.33 10.96 8.08
C SER A 122 7.93 11.10 8.67
N HIS A 123 6.90 10.79 7.88
CA HIS A 123 5.51 10.85 8.31
C HIS A 123 5.09 9.60 9.09
N VAL A 124 5.60 8.43 8.69
CA VAL A 124 5.20 7.14 9.26
C VAL A 124 5.93 6.82 10.56
N ALA A 125 7.18 7.23 10.71
CA ALA A 125 7.94 7.03 11.94
C ALA A 125 7.55 7.99 13.08
N ALA A 126 6.82 9.08 12.78
CA ALA A 126 6.47 10.12 13.73
C ALA A 126 5.11 9.91 14.45
N GLY A 127 4.26 9.01 13.94
CA GLY A 127 2.99 8.59 14.57
C GLY A 127 3.10 7.23 15.25
#